data_AF-A0A7Y2JH60-F1
#
_entry.id   AF-A0A7Y2JH60-F1
#
_cell.length_a   1.000
_cell.length_b   1.000
_cell.length_c   1.000
_cell.angle_alpha   90.00
_cell.angle_beta   90.00
_cell.angle_gamma   90.00
#
_symmetry.space_group_name_H-M   'P 1'
#
loop_
_entity.id
_entity.type
_entity.pdbx_description
1 polymer ?
#
loop_
_entity_poly.entity_id
_entity_poly.type
_entity_poly.pdbx_seq_one_letter_code
_entity_poly.pdbx_strand_id
1 'polypeptide(L)'
;MNYIQQAYKGKREFWMFLLTSAVVAGIFVLNFIVYLFSSPEDMDAAYELMKSIPPNLSLIINLLPFAVLLGLLFLLVKFVHQRSILSLTTARSKVDFKRIWFSFG
;
A
#
# COMPACT_ATOMS: atom_id res chain seq x y z
N MET A 1 27.32 3.24 -0.06
CA MET A 1 26.30 4.14 -0.65
C MET A 1 25.52 4.81 0.45
N ASN A 2 25.32 6.12 0.34
CA ASN A 2 24.44 6.85 1.26
C ASN A 2 22.95 6.61 0.90
N TYR A 3 22.03 7.05 1.75
CA TYR A 3 20.59 6.85 1.54
C TYR A 3 20.07 7.52 0.25
N ILE A 4 20.54 8.74 -0.04
CA ILE A 4 20.13 9.53 -1.22
C ILE A 4 20.46 8.80 -2.53
N GLN A 5 21.60 8.11 -2.60
CA GLN A 5 22.00 7.34 -3.77
C GLN A 5 21.04 6.19 -4.12
N GLN A 6 20.21 5.72 -3.18
CA GLN A 6 19.22 4.68 -3.48
C GLN A 6 18.20 5.17 -4.52
N ALA A 7 17.81 6.45 -4.48
CA ALA A 7 16.84 7.03 -5.41
C ALA A 7 17.25 6.91 -6.90
N TYR A 8 18.55 6.75 -7.17
CA TYR A 8 19.10 6.65 -8.53
C TYR A 8 19.16 5.21 -9.07
N LYS A 9 18.66 4.22 -8.33
CA LYS A 9 18.60 2.82 -8.80
C LYS A 9 17.36 2.54 -9.64
N GLY A 10 17.55 1.70 -10.66
CA GLY A 10 16.49 1.26 -11.56
C GLY A 10 16.12 2.33 -12.59
N LYS A 11 14.99 2.11 -13.24
CA LYS A 11 14.36 3.03 -14.18
C LYS A 11 13.65 4.16 -13.42
N ARG A 12 13.67 5.36 -14.00
CA ARG A 12 13.30 6.63 -13.33
C ARG A 12 12.49 7.56 -14.22
N GLU A 13 11.96 7.04 -15.31
CA GLU A 13 11.12 7.77 -16.24
C GLU A 13 9.84 8.20 -15.52
N PHE A 14 9.51 9.49 -15.59
CA PHE A 14 8.42 10.10 -14.82
C PHE A 14 7.07 9.38 -14.98
N TRP A 15 6.76 8.90 -16.19
CA TRP A 15 5.53 8.17 -16.48
C TRP A 15 5.38 6.88 -15.65
N MET A 16 6.48 6.22 -15.27
CA MET A 16 6.45 5.02 -14.45
C MET A 16 5.93 5.32 -13.05
N PHE A 17 6.29 6.49 -12.50
CA PHE A 17 5.78 6.97 -11.22
C PHE A 17 4.31 7.34 -11.34
N LEU A 18 3.91 8.06 -12.40
CA LEU A 18 2.49 8.35 -12.65
C LEU A 18 1.66 7.07 -12.73
N LEU A 19 2.11 6.06 -13.49
CA LEU A 19 1.43 4.78 -13.60
C LEU A 19 1.34 4.07 -12.25
N THR A 20 2.46 3.96 -11.53
CA THR A 20 2.52 3.25 -10.24
C THR A 20 1.62 3.94 -9.20
N SER A 21 1.70 5.26 -9.12
CA SER A 21 0.85 6.07 -8.24
C SER A 21 -0.62 5.95 -8.64
N ALA A 22 -0.97 6.04 -9.92
CA ALA A 22 -2.35 5.92 -10.38
C ALA A 22 -2.93 4.53 -10.10
N VAL A 23 -2.16 3.46 -10.31
CA VAL A 23 -2.62 2.09 -10.06
C VAL A 23 -2.80 1.82 -8.56
N VAL A 24 -1.84 2.24 -7.73
CA VAL A 24 -1.90 1.99 -6.28
C VAL A 24 -2.92 2.92 -5.59
N ALA A 25 -2.96 4.20 -5.97
CA ALA A 25 -3.87 5.17 -5.37
C ALA A 25 -5.28 5.15 -5.98
N GLY A 26 -5.42 4.60 -7.19
CA GLY A 26 -6.67 4.59 -7.94
C GLY A 26 -7.81 3.93 -7.20
N ILE A 27 -7.54 2.90 -6.39
CA ILE A 27 -8.57 2.25 -5.56
C ILE A 27 -9.20 3.22 -4.54
N PHE A 28 -8.42 4.16 -3.98
CA PHE A 28 -8.94 5.16 -3.04
C PHE A 28 -9.76 6.21 -3.76
N VAL A 29 -9.32 6.62 -4.96
CA VAL A 29 -10.10 7.54 -5.82
C VAL A 29 -11.44 6.89 -6.20
N LEU A 30 -11.43 5.61 -6.59
CA LEU A 30 -12.66 4.87 -6.88
C LEU A 30 -13.56 4.73 -5.65
N ASN A 31 -13.01 4.42 -4.48
CA ASN A 31 -13.78 4.40 -3.23
C ASN A 31 -14.42 5.77 -2.94
N PHE A 32 -13.67 6.85 -3.13
CA PHE A 32 -14.18 8.20 -2.92
C PHE A 32 -15.29 8.54 -3.92
N ILE A 33 -15.15 8.14 -5.19
CA ILE A 33 -16.21 8.29 -6.19
C ILE A 33 -17.46 7.53 -5.76
N VAL A 34 -17.34 6.25 -5.39
CA VAL A 34 -18.48 5.44 -4.91
C VAL A 34 -19.16 6.12 -3.72
N TYR A 35 -18.39 6.64 -2.77
CA TYR A 35 -18.91 7.38 -1.63
C TYR A 35 -19.73 8.61 -2.04
N LEU A 36 -19.26 9.40 -3.01
CA LEU A 36 -20.00 10.59 -3.50
C LEU A 36 -21.34 10.25 -4.15
N PHE A 37 -21.52 9.03 -4.64
CA PHE A 37 -22.76 8.56 -5.28
C PHE A 37 -23.62 7.66 -4.38
N SER A 38 -23.17 7.40 -3.14
CA SER A 38 -23.92 6.57 -2.20
C SER A 38 -25.00 7.38 -1.49
N SER A 39 -26.17 6.79 -1.28
CA SER A 39 -27.23 7.41 -0.48
C SER A 39 -26.93 7.30 1.02
N PRO A 40 -27.53 8.16 1.87
CA PRO A 40 -27.46 7.99 3.32
C PRO A 40 -27.90 6.59 3.78
N GLU A 41 -28.94 6.03 3.15
CA GLU A 41 -29.46 4.70 3.45
C GLU A 41 -28.44 3.59 3.14
N ASP A 42 -27.70 3.71 2.04
CA ASP A 42 -26.62 2.77 1.69
C ASP A 42 -25.48 2.82 2.73
N MET A 43 -25.16 4.01 3.23
CA MET A 43 -24.12 4.20 4.24
C MET A 43 -24.56 3.62 5.58
N ASP A 44 -25.79 3.86 6.00
CA ASP A 44 -26.35 3.29 7.23
C ASP A 44 -26.35 1.74 7.17
N ALA A 45 -26.77 1.17 6.05
CA ALA A 45 -26.72 -0.28 5.83
C ALA A 45 -25.28 -0.83 5.92
N ALA A 46 -24.31 -0.12 5.34
CA ALA A 46 -22.90 -0.49 5.43
C ALA A 46 -22.35 -0.42 6.87
N TYR A 47 -22.75 0.61 7.64
CA TYR A 47 -22.37 0.74 9.05
C TYR A 47 -22.98 -0.36 9.93
N GLU A 48 -24.24 -0.71 9.72
CA GLU A 48 -24.88 -1.81 10.44
C GLU A 48 -24.20 -3.15 10.15
N LEU A 49 -23.81 -3.40 8.91
CA LEU A 49 -23.03 -4.59 8.55
C LEU A 49 -21.70 -4.62 9.32
N MET A 50 -20.98 -3.50 9.39
CA MET A 50 -19.70 -3.42 10.11
C MET A 50 -19.84 -3.62 11.62
N LYS A 51 -20.94 -3.18 12.24
CA LYS A 51 -21.18 -3.35 13.69
C LYS A 51 -21.27 -4.82 14.10
N SER A 52 -21.73 -5.69 13.20
CA SER A 52 -21.84 -7.13 13.46
C SER A 52 -20.49 -7.87 13.43
N ILE A 53 -19.41 -7.22 12.97
CA ILE A 53 -18.10 -7.85 12.80
C ILE A 53 -17.31 -7.80 14.12
N PRO A 54 -16.80 -8.95 14.62
CA PRO A 54 -15.97 -8.97 15.81
C PRO A 54 -14.72 -8.06 15.68
N PRO A 55 -14.26 -7.38 16.75
CA PRO A 55 -13.21 -6.38 16.65
C PRO A 55 -11.89 -6.87 16.02
N ASN A 56 -11.41 -8.06 16.39
CA ASN A 56 -10.18 -8.62 15.83
C ASN A 56 -10.31 -8.95 14.33
N LEU A 57 -11.50 -9.41 13.92
CA LEU A 57 -11.77 -9.69 12.51
C LEU A 57 -11.91 -8.39 11.72
N SER A 58 -12.57 -7.39 12.29
CA SER A 58 -12.67 -6.04 11.72
C SER A 58 -11.28 -5.45 11.49
N LEU A 59 -10.35 -5.59 12.46
CA LEU A 59 -8.96 -5.15 12.30
C LEU A 59 -8.29 -5.83 11.10
N ILE A 60 -8.42 -7.15 10.95
CA ILE A 60 -7.83 -7.89 9.83
C ILE A 60 -8.42 -7.43 8.50
N ILE A 61 -9.75 -7.30 8.41
CA ILE A 61 -10.45 -6.86 7.20
C ILE A 61 -10.01 -5.46 6.80
N ASN A 62 -9.89 -4.54 7.75
CA ASN A 62 -9.47 -3.17 7.47
C ASN A 62 -8.01 -3.06 7.03
N LEU A 63 -7.13 -3.95 7.50
CA LEU A 63 -5.70 -3.96 7.11
C LEU A 63 -5.43 -4.74 5.81
N LEU A 64 -6.28 -5.70 5.46
CA LEU A 64 -6.07 -6.59 4.32
C LEU A 64 -5.87 -5.85 2.98
N PRO A 65 -6.64 -4.80 2.62
CA PRO A 65 -6.41 -4.04 1.39
C PRO A 65 -5.01 -3.43 1.32
N PHE A 66 -4.48 -2.93 2.44
CA PHE A 66 -3.14 -2.35 2.48
C PHE A 66 -2.06 -3.41 2.25
N ALA A 67 -2.24 -4.63 2.75
CA ALA A 67 -1.32 -5.73 2.48
C ALA A 67 -1.30 -6.10 0.98
N VAL A 68 -2.48 -6.14 0.35
CA VAL A 68 -2.62 -6.38 -1.10
C VAL A 68 -1.95 -5.26 -1.91
N LEU A 69 -2.22 -4.00 -1.56
CA LEU A 69 -1.62 -2.84 -2.23
C LEU A 69 -0.11 -2.77 -2.06
N LEU A 70 0.41 -3.18 -0.89
CA LEU A 70 1.85 -3.29 -0.67
C LEU A 70 2.47 -4.38 -1.57
N GLY A 71 1.80 -5.52 -1.72
CA GLY A 71 2.19 -6.56 -2.67
C GLY A 71 2.21 -6.04 -4.12
N LEU A 72 1.16 -5.33 -4.52
CA LEU A 72 1.06 -4.70 -5.84
C LEU A 72 2.19 -3.68 -6.07
N LEU A 73 2.47 -2.83 -5.08
CA LEU A 73 3.59 -1.89 -5.13
C LEU A 73 4.92 -2.61 -5.37
N PHE A 74 5.18 -3.71 -4.66
CA PHE A 74 6.39 -4.50 -4.84
C PHE A 74 6.50 -5.11 -6.23
N LEU A 75 5.39 -5.60 -6.80
CA LEU A 75 5.35 -6.08 -8.19
C LEU A 75 5.68 -4.96 -9.17
N LEU A 76 5.02 -3.80 -9.04
CA LEU A 76 5.25 -2.66 -9.92
C LEU A 76 6.70 -2.16 -9.82
N VAL A 77 7.28 -2.07 -8.64
CA VAL A 77 8.69 -1.67 -8.50
C VAL A 77 9.63 -2.69 -9.13
N LYS A 78 9.36 -3.98 -8.94
CA LYS A 78 10.21 -5.04 -9.51
C LYS A 78 10.16 -5.06 -11.04
N PHE A 79 8.98 -4.89 -11.64
CA PHE A 79 8.78 -5.07 -13.07
C PHE A 79 8.78 -3.77 -13.87
N VAL A 80 8.09 -2.72 -13.39
CA VAL A 80 8.01 -1.41 -14.08
C VAL A 80 9.30 -0.64 -13.87
N HIS A 81 9.71 -0.47 -12.61
CA HIS A 81 10.91 0.32 -12.26
C HIS A 81 12.21 -0.49 -12.36
N GLN A 82 12.12 -1.81 -12.59
CA GLN A 82 13.26 -2.72 -12.70
C GLN A 82 14.22 -2.60 -11.51
N ARG A 83 13.64 -2.45 -10.31
CA ARG A 83 14.37 -2.14 -9.08
C ARG A 83 14.10 -3.19 -8.00
N SER A 84 15.10 -3.45 -7.15
CA SER A 84 14.93 -4.41 -6.05
C SER A 84 14.09 -3.82 -4.92
N ILE A 85 13.23 -4.66 -4.32
CA ILE A 85 12.42 -4.28 -3.14
C ILE A 85 13.32 -3.85 -1.97
N LEU A 86 14.49 -4.49 -1.81
CA LEU A 86 15.49 -4.12 -0.80
C LEU A 86 15.84 -2.63 -0.85
N SER A 87 16.01 -2.10 -2.07
CA SER A 87 16.39 -0.70 -2.25
C SER A 87 15.25 0.30 -2.00
N LEU A 88 14.00 -0.16 -1.84
CA LEU A 88 12.90 0.66 -1.34
C LEU A 88 12.90 0.73 0.19
N THR A 89 13.25 -0.37 0.85
CA THR A 89 13.07 -0.52 2.30
C THR A 89 14.31 -0.08 3.08
N THR A 90 15.51 -0.23 2.51
CA THR A 90 16.75 0.15 3.21
C THR A 90 17.92 0.42 2.25
N ALA A 91 18.89 1.21 2.71
CA ALA A 91 20.17 1.40 2.03
C ALA A 91 21.19 0.28 2.33
N ARG A 92 20.88 -0.61 3.28
CA ARG A 92 21.74 -1.71 3.75
C ARG A 92 21.73 -2.89 2.77
N SER A 93 22.64 -3.83 3.00
CA SER A 93 22.74 -5.07 2.22
C SER A 93 21.56 -6.03 2.41
N LYS A 94 20.82 -5.92 3.53
CA LYS A 94 19.63 -6.74 3.83
C LYS A 94 18.66 -6.00 4.74
N VAL A 95 17.40 -6.44 4.69
CA VAL A 95 16.38 -6.01 5.65
C VAL A 95 16.72 -6.57 7.03
N ASP A 96 16.70 -5.71 8.03
CA ASP A 96 16.95 -6.07 9.42
C ASP A 96 15.62 -6.39 10.11
N PHE A 97 15.18 -7.64 9.99
CA PHE A 97 13.93 -8.09 10.58
C PHE A 97 13.93 -8.01 12.12
N LYS A 98 15.11 -8.09 12.77
CA LYS A 98 15.20 -7.94 14.22
C LYS A 98 14.72 -6.55 14.66
N ARG A 99 15.06 -5.50 13.90
CA ARG A 99 14.57 -4.13 14.17
C ARG A 99 13.08 -3.98 13.94
N ILE A 100 12.55 -4.65 12.92
CA ILE A 100 11.12 -4.65 12.65
C ILE A 100 10.39 -5.25 13.84
N TRP A 101 10.78 -6.46 14.28
CA TRP A 101 10.15 -7.13 15.41
C TRP A 101 10.34 -6.40 16.74
N PHE A 102 11.51 -5.80 16.99
CA PHE A 102 11.72 -4.95 18.17
C PHE A 102 10.71 -3.80 18.27
N SER A 103 10.19 -3.32 17.13
CA SER A 103 9.19 -2.24 17.12
C SER A 103 7.81 -2.69 17.60
N PHE A 104 7.58 -4.00 17.73
CA PHE A 104 6.32 -4.59 18.18
C PHE A 104 6.34 -5.05 19.65
N GLY A 105 7.45 -4.87 20.38
CA GLY A 105 7.61 -5.28 21.78
C GLY A 105 8.63 -6.40 21.96
#